data_AF-A0A5M3W4D1-F1
#
_entry.id   AF-A0A5M3W4D1-F1
#
_cell.length_a   1.000
_cell.length_b   1.000
_cell.length_c   1.000
_cell.angle_alpha   90.00
_cell.angle_beta   90.00
_cell.angle_gamma   90.00
#
_symmetry.space_group_name_H-M   'P 1'
#
loop_
_entity.id
_entity.type
_entity.pdbx_description
1 polymer ?
#
loop_
_entity_poly.entity_id
_entity_poly.type
_entity_poly.pdbx_seq_one_letter_code
_entity_poly.pdbx_strand_id
1 'polypeptide(L)'
;MITVAGKGYQTLIECRQRGRLLRRQGFTIDQVAIVLGLDYPFSPLRLYRYATGLTATQVVAAYAQRDPGRSTLRESRLYDYEAWPDSGRRPSIFALRLLAQIYQTHPARLVAPANIARYALRDRGALLEEAE
;
A
#
# COMPACT_ATOMS: atom_id res chain seq x y z
N MET A 1 -14.50 -21.31 -4.41
CA MET A 1 -13.52 -20.74 -5.34
C MET A 1 -12.13 -21.11 -4.86
N ILE A 2 -11.46 -22.02 -5.56
CA ILE A 2 -10.13 -22.53 -5.18
C ILE A 2 -9.09 -21.55 -5.75
N THR A 3 -8.53 -20.69 -4.91
CA THR A 3 -7.31 -19.96 -5.25
C THR A 3 -6.16 -20.94 -5.30
N VAL A 4 -5.81 -21.39 -6.51
CA VAL A 4 -4.62 -22.18 -6.78
C VAL A 4 -3.41 -21.33 -6.41
N ALA A 5 -2.65 -21.74 -5.40
CA ALA A 5 -1.56 -20.97 -4.77
C ALA A 5 -0.55 -20.34 -5.75
N GLY A 6 -0.40 -20.89 -6.96
CA GLY A 6 0.46 -20.34 -8.01
C GLY A 6 -0.03 -19.00 -8.63
N LYS A 7 -1.34 -18.74 -8.63
CA LYS A 7 -1.91 -17.56 -9.31
C LYS A 7 -1.55 -16.25 -8.58
N GLY A 8 -1.55 -16.26 -7.24
CA GLY A 8 -1.23 -15.08 -6.44
C GLY A 8 0.21 -14.62 -6.57
N TYR A 9 1.16 -15.56 -6.60
CA TYR A 9 2.58 -15.27 -6.80
C TYR A 9 2.87 -14.74 -8.21
N GLN A 10 2.25 -15.34 -9.23
CA GLN A 10 2.36 -14.90 -10.62
C GLN A 10 1.86 -13.47 -10.80
N THR A 11 0.67 -13.16 -10.26
CA THR A 11 0.11 -11.81 -10.29
C THR A 11 1.01 -10.77 -9.64
N LEU A 12 1.70 -11.12 -8.54
CA LEU A 12 2.67 -10.24 -7.89
C LEU A 12 3.85 -9.92 -8.81
N ILE A 13 4.38 -10.90 -9.53
CA ILE A 13 5.49 -10.72 -10.48
C ILE A 13 5.06 -9.79 -11.62
N GLU A 14 3.88 -10.03 -12.19
CA GLU A 14 3.32 -9.23 -13.30
C GLU A 14 3.09 -7.77 -12.89
N CYS A 15 2.45 -7.54 -11.74
CA CYS A 15 2.24 -6.20 -11.21
C CYS A 15 3.58 -5.45 -11.03
N ARG A 16 4.58 -6.12 -10.45
CA ARG A 16 5.90 -5.54 -10.23
C ARG A 16 6.62 -5.22 -11.55
N GLN A 17 6.57 -6.13 -12.52
CA GLN A 17 7.21 -5.92 -13.82
C GLN A 17 6.55 -4.75 -14.56
N ARG A 18 5.22 -4.74 -14.63
CA ARG A 18 4.46 -3.65 -15.26
C ARG A 18 4.68 -2.32 -14.57
N GLY A 19 4.67 -2.28 -13.24
CA GLY A 19 4.96 -1.06 -12.48
C GLY A 19 6.36 -0.51 -12.75
N ARG A 20 7.38 -1.37 -12.88
CA ARG A 20 8.74 -0.95 -13.28
C ARG A 20 8.78 -0.39 -14.70
N LEU A 21 8.07 -1.00 -15.65
CA LEU A 21 8.03 -0.54 -17.04
C LEU A 21 7.40 0.85 -17.16
N LEU A 22 6.24 1.06 -16.53
CA LEU A 22 5.54 2.35 -16.55
C LEU A 22 6.38 3.47 -15.91
N ARG A 23 7.09 3.20 -14.81
CA ARG A 23 8.00 4.18 -14.20
C ARG A 23 9.16 4.56 -15.11
N ARG A 24 9.69 3.62 -15.90
CA ARG A 24 10.72 3.94 -16.91
C ARG A 24 10.20 4.85 -18.03
N GLN A 25 8.88 4.90 -18.23
CA GLN A 25 8.21 5.77 -19.19
C GLN A 25 7.79 7.12 -18.58
N GLY A 26 8.17 7.41 -17.33
CA GLY A 26 7.88 8.69 -16.68
C GLY A 26 6.58 8.75 -15.89
N PHE A 27 5.87 7.63 -15.73
CA PHE A 27 4.66 7.60 -14.90
C PHE A 27 5.01 7.78 -13.41
N THR A 28 4.23 8.59 -12.71
CA THR A 28 4.35 8.76 -11.25
C THR A 28 3.86 7.51 -10.51
N ILE A 29 4.22 7.36 -9.23
CA ILE A 29 3.75 6.22 -8.41
C ILE A 29 2.22 6.16 -8.37
N ASP A 30 1.56 7.32 -8.22
CA ASP A 30 0.09 7.40 -8.22
C ASP A 30 -0.51 6.90 -9.53
N GLN A 31 0.02 7.36 -10.67
CA GLN A 31 -0.45 6.94 -11.99
C GLN A 31 -0.26 5.43 -12.19
N VAL A 32 0.88 4.88 -11.76
CA VAL A 32 1.13 3.44 -11.84
C VAL A 32 0.16 2.67 -10.96
N ALA A 33 -0.10 3.11 -9.72
CA ALA A 33 -1.04 2.44 -8.83
C ALA A 33 -2.47 2.43 -9.42
N ILE A 34 -2.89 3.53 -10.05
CA ILE A 34 -4.18 3.61 -10.77
C ILE A 34 -4.22 2.60 -11.92
N VAL A 35 -3.20 2.59 -12.79
CA VAL A 35 -3.15 1.66 -13.94
C VAL A 35 -3.17 0.21 -13.49
N LEU A 36 -2.42 -0.15 -12.43
CA LEU A 36 -2.45 -1.50 -11.89
C LEU A 36 -3.83 -1.86 -11.31
N GLY A 37 -4.52 -0.90 -10.68
CA GLY A 37 -5.85 -1.09 -10.12
C GLY A 37 -6.95 -1.35 -11.16
N LEU A 38 -6.72 -1.04 -12.44
CA LEU A 38 -7.65 -1.36 -13.52
C LEU A 38 -7.72 -2.87 -13.81
N ASP A 39 -6.61 -3.58 -13.60
CA ASP A 39 -6.49 -5.00 -13.97
C ASP A 39 -6.55 -5.93 -12.75
N TYR A 40 -6.24 -5.42 -11.55
CA TYR A 40 -6.10 -6.24 -10.34
C TYR A 40 -6.95 -5.71 -9.18
N PRO A 41 -7.84 -6.54 -8.59
CA PRO A 41 -8.70 -6.16 -7.48
C PRO A 41 -7.96 -6.25 -6.13
N PHE A 42 -6.85 -5.53 -6.01
CA PHE A 42 -6.10 -5.43 -4.76
C PHE A 42 -6.39 -4.14 -4.02
N SER A 43 -6.14 -4.14 -2.70
CA SER A 43 -6.24 -2.91 -1.91
C SER A 43 -5.27 -1.85 -2.45
N PRO A 44 -5.63 -0.55 -2.34
CA PRO A 44 -4.73 0.53 -2.74
C PRO A 44 -3.35 0.42 -2.09
N LEU A 45 -3.29 0.10 -0.78
CA LEU A 45 -2.01 -0.09 -0.08
C LEU A 45 -1.09 -1.11 -0.78
N ARG A 46 -1.63 -2.25 -1.23
CA ARG A 46 -0.85 -3.26 -1.96
C ARG A 46 -0.44 -2.75 -3.35
N LEU A 47 -1.35 -2.09 -4.07
CA LEU A 47 -1.06 -1.54 -5.39
C LEU A 47 0.07 -0.50 -5.34
N TYR A 48 0.11 0.35 -4.32
CA TYR A 48 1.18 1.33 -4.11
C TYR A 48 2.53 0.68 -3.80
N ARG A 49 2.56 -0.42 -3.04
CA ARG A 49 3.79 -1.21 -2.87
C ARG A 49 4.28 -1.79 -4.21
N TYR A 50 3.37 -2.28 -5.04
CA TYR A 50 3.73 -2.77 -6.38
C TYR A 50 4.19 -1.67 -7.32
N ALA A 51 3.55 -0.50 -7.27
CA ALA A 51 3.92 0.67 -8.05
C ALA A 51 5.36 1.13 -7.75
N THR A 52 5.74 1.20 -6.47
CA THR A 52 7.13 1.46 -6.06
C THR A 52 8.10 0.32 -6.41
N GLY A 53 7.59 -0.90 -6.57
CA GLY A 53 8.37 -2.09 -6.88
C GLY A 53 9.07 -2.72 -5.67
N LEU A 54 8.72 -2.30 -4.46
CA LEU A 54 9.31 -2.77 -3.21
C LEU A 54 8.81 -4.18 -2.82
N THR A 55 9.65 -4.97 -2.15
CA THR A 55 9.22 -6.20 -1.44
C THR A 55 8.63 -5.83 -0.07
N ALA A 56 7.89 -6.75 0.55
CA ALA A 56 7.43 -6.56 1.93
C ALA A 56 8.62 -6.34 2.88
N THR A 57 9.70 -7.10 2.72
CA THR A 57 10.96 -6.95 3.47
C THR A 57 11.57 -5.56 3.32
N GLN A 58 11.63 -5.02 2.10
CA GLN A 58 12.16 -3.68 1.85
C GLN A 58 11.28 -2.59 2.49
N VAL A 59 9.96 -2.77 2.47
CA VAL A 59 9.03 -1.85 3.15
C VAL A 59 9.24 -1.89 4.65
N VAL A 60 9.31 -3.08 5.24
CA VAL A 60 9.56 -3.25 6.68
C VAL A 60 10.89 -2.61 7.10
N ALA A 61 11.95 -2.80 6.32
CA ALA A 61 13.23 -2.15 6.57
C ALA A 61 13.14 -0.61 6.47
N ALA A 62 12.50 -0.09 5.43
CA ALA A 62 12.30 1.36 5.25
C ALA A 62 11.40 1.97 6.34
N TYR A 63 10.46 1.19 6.87
CA TYR A 63 9.60 1.55 7.99
C TYR A 63 10.41 1.63 9.29
N ALA A 64 11.25 0.63 9.57
CA ALA A 64 12.11 0.61 10.75
C ALA A 64 13.07 1.82 10.80
N GLN A 65 13.61 2.22 9.64
CA GLN A 65 14.49 3.39 9.55
C GLN A 65 13.78 4.72 9.88
N ARG A 66 12.47 4.81 9.65
CA ARG A 66 11.67 6.02 9.90
C ARG A 66 11.08 6.06 11.31
N ASP A 67 10.99 4.91 11.98
CA ASP A 67 10.43 4.80 13.34
C ASP A 67 11.34 3.92 14.23
N PRO A 68 12.57 4.37 14.53
CA PRO A 68 13.57 3.57 15.24
C PRO A 68 13.24 3.26 16.71
N GLY A 69 12.17 3.83 17.28
CA GLY A 69 11.85 3.76 18.71
C GLY A 69 10.57 3.00 19.10
N ARG A 70 9.82 2.45 18.14
CA ARG A 70 8.55 1.73 18.39
C ARG A 70 8.57 0.31 17.82
N SER A 71 7.54 -0.48 18.15
CA SER A 71 7.36 -1.83 17.62
C SER A 71 7.45 -1.82 16.09
N THR A 72 8.53 -2.37 15.57
CA THR A 72 8.80 -2.38 14.12
C THR A 72 7.71 -3.16 13.40
N LEU A 73 7.20 -2.59 12.31
CA LEU A 73 6.28 -3.27 11.40
C LEU A 73 6.87 -4.62 10.97
N ARG A 74 6.14 -5.72 11.13
CA ARG A 74 6.54 -7.04 10.60
C ARG A 74 5.85 -7.29 9.25
N GLU A 75 6.43 -8.15 8.41
CA GLU A 75 5.83 -8.48 7.11
C GLU A 75 4.40 -9.04 7.24
N SER A 76 4.15 -9.91 8.21
CA SER A 76 2.81 -10.43 8.48
C SER A 76 1.79 -9.33 8.77
N ARG A 77 2.20 -8.28 9.50
CA ARG A 77 1.35 -7.14 9.80
C ARG A 77 1.14 -6.22 8.59
N LEU A 78 2.15 -6.09 7.74
CA LEU A 78 1.98 -5.41 6.44
C LEU A 78 0.99 -6.18 5.56
N TYR A 79 1.06 -7.52 5.49
CA TYR A 79 0.09 -8.30 4.74
C TYR A 79 -1.33 -8.22 5.34
N ASP A 80 -1.46 -8.18 6.68
CA ASP A 80 -2.75 -7.92 7.35
C ASP A 80 -3.33 -6.57 6.90
N TYR A 81 -2.49 -5.54 6.79
CA TYR A 81 -2.89 -4.19 6.33
C TYR A 81 -3.31 -4.20 4.86
N GLU A 82 -2.59 -4.91 4.00
CA GLU A 82 -2.92 -5.04 2.58
C GLU A 82 -4.19 -5.83 2.30
N ALA A 83 -4.60 -6.70 3.22
CA ALA A 83 -5.80 -7.52 3.07
C ALA A 83 -7.08 -6.81 3.54
N TRP A 84 -6.95 -5.68 4.24
CA TRP A 84 -8.06 -4.89 4.75
C TRP A 84 -8.72 -4.06 3.62
N PRO A 85 -10.06 -3.95 3.56
CA PRO A 85 -11.05 -4.30 4.59
C PRO A 85 -11.57 -5.74 4.54
N ASP A 86 -11.30 -6.49 3.48
CA ASP A 86 -11.93 -7.78 3.23
C ASP A 86 -11.49 -8.83 4.27
N SER A 87 -10.25 -8.72 4.75
CA SER A 87 -9.69 -9.52 5.83
C SER A 87 -8.54 -8.76 6.52
N GLY A 88 -7.78 -9.42 7.40
CA GLY A 88 -6.62 -8.80 8.04
C GLY A 88 -7.00 -7.71 9.05
N ARG A 89 -6.17 -6.67 9.16
CA ARG A 89 -6.29 -5.63 10.20
C ARG A 89 -6.29 -4.24 9.59
N ARG A 90 -7.13 -3.36 10.13
CA ARG A 90 -7.15 -1.94 9.74
C ARG A 90 -5.79 -1.30 10.04
N PRO A 91 -5.11 -0.67 9.07
CA PRO A 91 -3.91 0.11 9.32
C PRO A 91 -4.20 1.30 10.25
N SER A 92 -3.31 1.60 11.19
CA SER A 92 -3.41 2.84 11.97
C SER A 92 -3.06 4.05 11.11
N ILE A 93 -3.52 5.24 11.49
CA ILE A 93 -3.15 6.50 10.81
C ILE A 93 -1.64 6.70 10.79
N PHE A 94 -0.98 6.41 11.92
CA PHE A 94 0.47 6.48 12.01
C PHE A 94 1.17 5.56 11.00
N ALA A 95 0.70 4.32 10.87
CA ALA A 95 1.23 3.39 9.88
C ALA A 95 0.99 3.89 8.45
N LEU A 96 -0.20 4.42 8.16
CA LEU A 96 -0.51 4.98 6.84
C LEU A 96 0.36 6.19 6.50
N ARG A 97 0.65 7.08 7.46
CA ARG A 97 1.56 8.22 7.27
C ARG A 97 2.98 7.77 6.92
N LEU A 98 3.53 6.81 7.66
CA LEU A 98 4.87 6.29 7.36
C LEU A 98 4.91 5.52 6.03
N LEU A 99 3.90 4.70 5.73
CA LEU A 99 3.82 3.99 4.46
C LEU A 99 3.66 4.94 3.28
N ALA A 100 2.91 6.03 3.44
CA ALA A 100 2.73 7.05 2.41
C ALA A 100 4.07 7.72 2.06
N GLN A 101 4.91 8.02 3.05
CA GLN A 101 6.26 8.53 2.81
C GLN A 101 7.15 7.51 2.10
N ILE A 102 7.09 6.22 2.48
CA ILE A 102 7.84 5.14 1.82
C ILE A 102 7.37 4.96 0.38
N TYR A 103 6.07 5.11 0.14
CA TYR A 103 5.46 4.95 -1.17
C TYR A 103 5.42 6.23 -2.00
N GLN A 104 5.92 7.36 -1.47
CA GLN A 104 5.90 8.66 -2.12
C GLN A 104 4.49 9.04 -2.62
N THR A 105 3.51 8.92 -1.72
CA THR A 105 2.10 9.23 -1.98
C THR A 105 1.44 9.83 -0.75
N HIS A 106 0.12 10.02 -0.81
CA HIS A 106 -0.71 10.54 0.27
C HIS A 106 -1.35 9.43 1.12
N PRO A 107 -1.48 9.58 2.46
CA PRO A 107 -2.13 8.58 3.30
C PRO A 107 -3.54 8.18 2.86
N ALA A 108 -4.37 9.14 2.42
CA ALA A 108 -5.70 8.84 1.89
C ALA A 108 -5.68 7.92 0.67
N ARG A 109 -4.64 7.99 -0.18
CA ARG A 109 -4.55 7.15 -1.40
C ARG A 109 -4.23 5.69 -1.09
N LEU A 110 -3.75 5.39 0.12
CA LEU A 110 -3.50 4.02 0.58
C LEU A 110 -4.76 3.33 1.09
N VAL A 111 -5.88 4.04 1.21
CA VAL A 111 -7.16 3.52 1.69
C VAL A 111 -8.20 3.68 0.58
N ALA A 112 -9.01 2.65 0.32
CA ALA A 112 -10.08 2.78 -0.66
C ALA A 112 -11.08 3.86 -0.18
N PRO A 113 -11.61 4.74 -1.05
CA PRO A 113 -12.45 5.87 -0.63
C PRO A 113 -13.63 5.47 0.29
N ALA A 114 -14.32 4.36 -0.02
CA ALA A 114 -15.41 3.83 0.78
C ALA A 114 -15.01 3.44 2.21
N ASN A 115 -13.72 3.16 2.44
CA ASN A 115 -13.19 2.72 3.72
C ASN A 115 -12.64 3.85 4.60
N ILE A 116 -12.49 5.07 4.06
CA ILE A 116 -12.07 6.24 4.85
C ILE A 116 -13.06 6.50 5.99
N ALA A 117 -14.37 6.32 5.74
CA ALA A 117 -15.42 6.43 6.75
C ALA A 117 -15.27 5.45 7.92
N ARG A 118 -14.51 4.37 7.76
CA ARG A 118 -14.25 3.40 8.85
C ARG A 118 -13.24 3.93 9.87
N TYR A 119 -12.57 5.06 9.61
CA TYR A 119 -11.73 5.74 10.60
C TYR A 119 -12.56 6.69 11.47
N ALA A 120 -12.11 6.92 12.71
CA ALA A 120 -12.74 7.88 13.60
C ALA A 120 -12.71 9.28 12.99
N LEU A 121 -13.71 10.12 13.26
CA LEU A 121 -13.83 11.44 12.60
C LEU A 121 -12.57 12.30 12.76
N ARG A 122 -11.98 12.33 13.96
CA ARG A 122 -10.71 13.01 14.27
C ARG A 122 -9.52 12.52 13.43
N ASP A 123 -9.55 11.25 13.04
CA ASP A 123 -8.47 10.58 12.30
C ASP A 123 -8.64 10.77 10.78
N ARG A 124 -9.86 11.07 10.31
CA ARG A 124 -10.14 11.33 8.88
C ARG A 124 -9.48 12.61 8.40
N GLY A 125 -9.43 13.66 9.23
CA GLY A 125 -8.71 14.90 8.91
C GLY A 125 -7.24 14.63 8.59
N ALA A 126 -6.56 13.88 9.45
CA ALA A 126 -5.16 13.50 9.26
C ALA A 126 -4.88 12.62 8.02
N LEU A 127 -5.91 12.00 7.43
CA LEU A 127 -5.81 11.27 6.15
C LEU A 127 -5.98 12.19 4.94
N LEU A 128 -6.80 13.25 5.09
CA LEU A 128 -7.25 14.12 4.02
C LEU A 128 -6.47 15.44 3.93
N GLU A 129 -5.69 15.80 4.96
CA GLU A 129 -4.75 16.93 4.92
C GLU A 129 -3.75 16.72 3.77
N GLU A 130 -3.90 17.43 2.65
CA GLU A 130 -2.90 17.41 1.58
C GLU A 130 -1.56 17.93 2.13
N ALA A 131 -0.47 17.22 1.83
CA ALA A 131 0.87 17.75 2.07
C ALA A 131 1.08 18.93 1.11
N GLU A 132 1.16 20.15 1.67
CA GLU A 132 1.64 21.36 0.99
C GLU A 132 2.99 21.13 0.28
#